data_AF-A0A8X8WKV2-F1
#
_entry.id   AF-A0A8X8WKV2-F1
#
_cell.length_a   1.000
_cell.length_b   1.000
_cell.length_c   1.000
_cell.angle_alpha   90.00
_cell.angle_beta   90.00
_cell.angle_gamma   90.00
#
_symmetry.space_group_name_H-M   'P 1'
#
loop_
_entity.id
_entity.type
_entity.pdbx_description
1 polymer ?
#
loop_
_entity_poly.entity_id
_entity_poly.type
_entity_poly.pdbx_seq_one_letter_code
_entity_poly.pdbx_strand_id
1 'polypeptide(L)'
;MCGIFDLIRRLEMSSEYDVSSMASRMRLKIGKYWLEETELNVKMNKILYMAAVLDPRQKMKHIETCLKLLYGNARGLEMVKEVRDSIRELFVFYSARYAPRPPSRSSFDANKENSSCEEDTYSMFAMSDDDEDSSNQTELDIYLTDRRHKVPREEMASFDLLKWWIDEMAPTRQRAMSMVQE
;
A
#
# COMPACT_ATOMS: atom_id res chain seq x y z
N MET A 1 -5.47 10.55 4.87
CA MET A 1 -4.22 10.49 5.66
C MET A 1 -3.89 11.83 6.32
N CYS A 2 -3.56 12.89 5.59
CA CYS A 2 -3.10 14.17 6.16
C CYS A 2 -4.13 14.90 7.05
N GLY A 3 -5.43 14.69 6.82
CA GLY A 3 -6.48 15.35 7.62
C GLY A 3 -6.43 15.06 9.13
N ILE A 4 -5.95 13.89 9.56
CA ILE A 4 -5.78 13.60 10.99
C ILE A 4 -4.62 14.42 11.59
N PHE A 5 -3.52 14.56 10.85
CA PHE A 5 -2.38 15.37 11.27
C PHE A 5 -2.73 16.85 11.28
N ASP A 6 -3.51 17.32 10.31
CA ASP A 6 -3.99 18.71 10.27
C ASP A 6 -4.96 18.99 11.43
N LEU A 7 -5.86 18.05 11.76
CA LEU A 7 -6.73 18.17 12.93
C LEU A 7 -5.90 18.22 14.22
N ILE A 8 -4.92 17.33 14.39
CA ILE A 8 -4.07 17.30 15.58
C ILE A 8 -3.27 18.60 15.71
N ARG A 9 -2.65 19.08 14.63
CA ARG A 9 -1.92 20.37 14.62
C ARG A 9 -2.83 21.53 15.04
N ARG A 10 -4.09 21.56 14.58
CA ARG A 10 -5.05 22.59 15.02
C ARG A 10 -5.40 22.48 16.50
N LEU A 11 -5.57 21.26 17.01
CA LEU A 11 -5.88 21.03 18.42
C LEU A 11 -4.67 21.32 19.34
N GLU A 12 -3.45 21.09 18.87
CA GLU A 12 -2.22 21.49 19.58
C GLU A 12 -2.14 23.00 19.78
N MET A 13 -2.68 23.79 18.85
CA MET A 13 -2.75 25.25 18.94
C MET A 13 -3.96 25.77 19.75
N SER A 14 -4.70 24.88 20.41
CA SER A 14 -5.83 25.27 21.28
C SER A 14 -5.36 26.10 22.47
N SER A 15 -6.16 27.08 22.89
CA SER A 15 -5.93 27.85 24.12
C SER A 15 -6.17 27.03 25.39
N GLU A 16 -6.95 25.95 25.28
CA GLU A 16 -7.21 25.04 26.40
C GLU A 16 -6.02 24.09 26.59
N TYR A 17 -5.36 24.20 27.74
CA TYR A 17 -4.17 23.41 28.06
C TYR A 17 -4.41 21.91 27.95
N ASP A 18 -5.55 21.41 28.46
CA ASP A 18 -5.86 19.98 28.43
C ASP A 18 -6.03 19.46 26.99
N VAL A 19 -6.66 20.26 26.11
CA VAL A 19 -6.83 19.93 24.70
C VAL A 19 -5.49 19.93 23.97
N SER A 20 -4.69 20.99 24.15
CA SER A 20 -3.37 21.12 23.52
C SER A 20 -2.40 20.01 23.97
N SER A 21 -2.38 19.72 25.28
CA SER A 21 -1.57 18.66 25.87
C SER A 21 -2.00 17.28 25.37
N MET A 22 -3.31 17.03 25.28
CA MET A 22 -3.84 15.79 24.72
C MET A 22 -3.48 15.63 23.24
N ALA A 23 -3.65 16.68 22.44
CA ALA A 23 -3.30 16.67 21.03
C ALA A 23 -1.80 16.41 20.80
N SER A 24 -0.94 17.02 21.62
CA SER A 24 0.51 16.78 21.60
C SER A 24 0.85 15.31 21.85
N ARG A 25 0.22 14.70 22.86
CA ARG A 25 0.39 13.26 23.15
C ARG A 25 -0.16 12.37 22.04
N MET A 26 -1.26 12.77 21.38
CA MET A 26 -1.80 12.06 20.22
C MET A 26 -0.84 12.14 19.03
N ARG A 27 -0.23 13.31 18.77
CA ARG A 27 0.78 13.49 17.72
C ARG A 27 1.96 12.54 17.92
N LEU A 28 2.48 12.43 19.13
CA LEU A 28 3.59 11.51 19.45
C LEU A 28 3.20 10.03 19.21
N LYS A 29 2.01 9.62 19.66
CA LYS A 29 1.53 8.24 19.49
C LYS A 29 1.33 7.86 18.02
N ILE A 30 0.75 8.75 17.22
CA ILE A 30 0.56 8.52 15.78
C ILE A 30 1.90 8.63 15.05
N GLY A 31 2.73 9.58 15.46
CA GLY A 31 4.06 9.81 14.92
C GLY A 31 4.94 8.57 14.99
N LYS A 32 4.81 7.75 16.03
CA LYS A 32 5.52 6.46 16.15
C LYS A 32 5.41 5.57 14.91
N TYR A 33 4.32 5.65 14.15
CA TYR A 33 4.12 4.79 12.98
C TYR A 33 4.27 5.53 11.65
N TRP A 34 3.92 6.81 11.62
CA TRP A 34 3.86 7.59 10.40
C TRP A 34 5.01 8.59 10.25
N LEU A 35 5.52 9.17 11.35
CA LEU A 35 6.53 10.23 11.32
C LEU A 35 7.95 9.67 11.52
N GLU A 36 8.89 10.24 10.77
CA GLU A 36 10.31 9.87 10.77
C GLU A 36 11.08 10.44 11.99
N GLU A 37 10.53 11.44 12.68
CA GLU A 37 11.26 12.27 13.67
C GLU A 37 11.44 11.66 15.07
N THR A 38 11.49 10.33 15.21
CA THR A 38 11.96 9.75 16.47
C THR A 38 13.13 8.84 16.18
N GLU A 39 14.20 8.93 17.00
CA GLU A 39 15.38 8.05 16.97
C GLU A 39 15.03 6.55 17.00
N LEU A 40 13.76 6.20 17.28
CA LEU A 40 13.18 4.86 17.23
C LEU A 40 12.51 4.45 15.90
N ASN A 41 12.34 5.33 14.91
CA ASN A 41 11.69 4.97 13.63
C ASN A 41 12.33 5.64 12.40
N VAL A 42 13.63 5.39 12.23
CA VAL A 42 14.45 5.79 11.05
C VAL A 42 13.91 5.24 9.73
N LYS A 43 12.97 4.27 9.74
CA LYS A 43 12.60 3.50 8.54
C LYS A 43 11.19 3.72 8.00
N MET A 44 10.34 4.56 8.61
CA MET A 44 8.94 4.78 8.21
C MET A 44 8.12 3.46 8.16
N ASN A 45 6.91 3.39 8.73
CA ASN A 45 6.11 2.17 8.52
C ASN A 45 5.50 2.16 7.10
N LYS A 46 6.29 1.71 6.11
CA LYS A 46 5.92 1.60 4.69
C LYS A 46 4.59 0.87 4.48
N ILE A 47 4.27 -0.12 5.31
CA ILE A 47 3.01 -0.89 5.21
C ILE A 47 1.80 0.03 5.37
N LEU A 48 1.85 1.01 6.27
CA LEU A 48 0.75 1.95 6.46
C LEU A 48 0.52 2.84 5.24
N TYR A 49 1.61 3.24 4.58
CA TYR A 49 1.53 3.99 3.33
C TYR A 49 1.02 3.13 2.18
N MET A 50 1.47 1.88 2.07
CA MET A 50 0.96 0.94 1.07
C MET A 50 -0.53 0.66 1.26
N ALA A 51 -0.98 0.43 2.50
CA ALA A 51 -2.40 0.27 2.82
C ALA A 51 -3.22 1.51 2.43
N ALA A 52 -2.69 2.71 2.67
CA ALA A 52 -3.33 3.95 2.25
C ALA A 52 -3.30 4.15 0.73
N VAL A 53 -2.29 3.65 0.01
CA VAL A 53 -2.30 3.65 -1.47
C VAL A 53 -3.35 2.69 -2.02
N LEU A 54 -3.52 1.52 -1.39
CA LEU A 54 -4.53 0.51 -1.74
C LEU A 54 -5.96 0.92 -1.30
N ASP A 55 -6.14 1.96 -0.49
CA ASP A 55 -7.47 2.51 -0.28
C ASP A 55 -7.90 3.31 -1.55
N PRO A 56 -8.96 2.89 -2.25
CA PRO A 56 -9.41 3.52 -3.50
C PRO A 56 -9.84 4.97 -3.31
N ARG A 57 -10.17 5.39 -2.08
CA ARG A 57 -10.54 6.77 -1.74
C ARG A 57 -9.32 7.66 -1.56
N GLN A 58 -8.16 7.06 -1.32
CA GLN A 58 -6.91 7.76 -1.08
C GLN A 58 -6.04 7.72 -2.35
N LYS A 59 -5.61 6.55 -2.84
CA LYS A 59 -4.72 6.38 -4.01
C LYS A 59 -3.40 7.16 -3.93
N MET A 60 -2.46 6.87 -4.83
CA MET A 60 -1.12 7.47 -4.85
C MET A 60 -1.14 9.01 -4.87
N LYS A 61 -2.03 9.62 -5.67
CA LYS A 61 -2.09 11.08 -5.83
C LYS A 61 -2.44 11.83 -4.53
N HIS A 62 -3.30 11.26 -3.68
CA HIS A 62 -3.58 11.86 -2.36
C HIS A 62 -2.42 11.68 -1.41
N ILE A 63 -1.78 10.51 -1.42
CA ILE A 63 -0.62 10.22 -0.59
C ILE A 63 0.51 11.19 -0.90
N GLU A 64 0.77 11.46 -2.18
CA GLU A 64 1.72 12.49 -2.60
C GLU A 64 1.39 13.87 -2.05
N THR A 65 0.12 14.28 -2.12
CA THR A 65 -0.31 15.58 -1.57
C THR A 65 -0.09 15.62 -0.06
N CYS A 66 -0.45 14.56 0.65
CA CYS A 66 -0.30 14.48 2.11
C CYS A 66 1.17 14.45 2.53
N LEU A 67 2.02 13.71 1.84
CA LEU A 67 3.46 13.63 2.14
C LEU A 67 4.15 14.98 1.94
N LYS A 68 3.85 15.68 0.83
CA LYS A 68 4.35 17.04 0.60
C LYS A 68 3.88 18.03 1.66
N LEU A 69 2.64 17.90 2.13
CA LEU A 69 2.08 18.76 3.18
C LEU A 69 2.73 18.51 4.55
N LEU A 70 3.06 17.25 4.86
CA LEU A 70 3.60 16.87 6.16
C LEU A 70 5.10 17.13 6.29
N TYR A 71 5.86 16.82 5.24
CA TYR A 71 7.34 16.80 5.26
C TYR A 71 7.99 17.85 4.34
N GLY A 72 7.18 18.67 3.66
CA GLY A 72 7.65 19.60 2.64
C GLY A 72 7.88 18.93 1.29
N ASN A 73 8.04 19.74 0.24
CA ASN A 73 8.07 19.24 -1.14
C ASN A 73 9.24 18.29 -1.42
N ALA A 74 10.45 18.61 -0.97
CA ALA A 74 11.64 17.81 -1.27
C ALA A 74 11.59 16.43 -0.61
N ARG A 75 11.46 16.37 0.72
CA ARG A 75 11.35 15.10 1.47
C ARG A 75 10.07 14.35 1.10
N GLY A 76 8.95 15.05 0.92
CA GLY A 76 7.69 14.45 0.49
C GLY A 76 7.80 13.71 -0.85
N LEU A 77 8.53 14.26 -1.83
CA LEU A 77 8.76 13.58 -3.12
C LEU A 77 9.65 12.34 -2.98
N GLU A 78 10.66 12.38 -2.12
CA GLU A 78 11.51 11.23 -1.82
C GLU A 78 10.68 10.10 -1.19
N MET A 79 9.86 10.42 -0.19
CA MET A 79 8.96 9.44 0.44
C MET A 79 7.93 8.87 -0.55
N VAL A 80 7.40 9.68 -1.48
CA VAL A 80 6.51 9.19 -2.54
C VAL A 80 7.21 8.15 -3.41
N LYS A 81 8.48 8.39 -3.76
CA LYS A 81 9.28 7.42 -4.51
C LYS A 81 9.44 6.13 -3.70
N GLU A 82 9.83 6.22 -2.43
CA GLU A 82 9.97 5.04 -1.56
C GLU A 82 8.68 4.22 -1.45
N VAL A 83 7.53 4.87 -1.29
CA VAL A 83 6.22 4.19 -1.21
C VAL A 83 5.87 3.51 -2.52
N ARG A 84 6.12 4.18 -3.65
CA ARG A 84 5.87 3.63 -5.00
C ARG A 84 6.76 2.43 -5.30
N ASP A 85 8.03 2.49 -4.92
CA ASP A 85 8.96 1.39 -5.12
C ASP A 85 8.57 0.20 -4.23
N SER A 86 8.21 0.46 -2.97
CA SER A 86 7.77 -0.58 -2.02
C SER A 86 6.50 -1.32 -2.48
N ILE A 87 5.50 -0.61 -3.01
CA ILE A 87 4.27 -1.26 -3.51
C ILE A 87 4.50 -2.04 -4.81
N ARG A 88 5.47 -1.62 -5.64
CA ARG A 88 5.88 -2.36 -6.84
C ARG A 88 6.60 -3.65 -6.47
N GLU A 89 7.54 -3.60 -5.52
CA GLU A 89 8.19 -4.79 -4.98
C GLU A 89 7.17 -5.77 -4.41
N LEU A 90 6.19 -5.27 -3.64
CA LEU A 90 5.10 -6.08 -3.11
C LEU A 90 4.29 -6.74 -4.24
N PHE A 91 3.91 -5.98 -5.27
CA PHE A 91 3.17 -6.50 -6.40
C PHE A 91 3.96 -7.58 -7.17
N VAL A 92 5.26 -7.36 -7.43
CA VAL A 92 6.13 -8.35 -8.06
C VAL A 92 6.20 -9.63 -7.22
N PHE A 93 6.41 -9.49 -5.91
CA PHE A 93 6.46 -10.64 -4.99
C PHE A 93 5.18 -11.47 -5.02
N TYR A 94 4.01 -10.83 -4.91
CA TYR A 94 2.73 -11.53 -4.93
C TYR A 94 2.39 -12.09 -6.33
N SER A 95 2.62 -11.33 -7.39
CA SER A 95 2.38 -11.81 -8.75
C SER A 95 3.22 -13.05 -9.09
N ALA A 96 4.48 -13.13 -8.64
CA ALA A 96 5.30 -14.31 -8.82
C ALA A 96 4.77 -15.53 -8.02
N ARG A 97 4.32 -15.30 -6.78
CA ARG A 97 3.84 -16.36 -5.89
C ARG A 97 2.48 -16.92 -6.28
N TYR A 98 1.61 -16.08 -6.84
CA TYR A 98 0.23 -16.41 -7.21
C TYR A 98 0.02 -16.43 -8.74
N ALA A 99 1.10 -16.42 -9.52
CA ALA A 99 1.01 -16.66 -10.96
C ALA A 99 0.31 -18.02 -11.17
N PRO A 100 -0.70 -18.09 -12.05
CA PRO A 100 -1.28 -19.36 -12.44
C PRO A 100 -0.13 -20.26 -12.94
N ARG A 101 0.08 -21.41 -12.28
CA ARG A 101 1.04 -22.38 -12.79
C ARG A 101 0.63 -22.69 -14.23
N PRO A 102 1.55 -22.65 -15.21
CA PRO A 102 1.21 -23.08 -16.55
C PRO A 102 0.60 -24.49 -16.44
N PRO A 103 -0.43 -24.82 -17.23
CA PRO A 103 -1.01 -26.16 -17.19
C PRO A 103 0.13 -27.14 -17.42
N SER A 104 0.47 -27.90 -16.37
CA SER A 104 1.45 -28.96 -16.47
C SER A 104 1.02 -29.82 -17.65
N ARG A 105 1.84 -29.88 -18.70
CA ARG A 105 1.68 -30.90 -19.73
C ARG A 105 1.86 -32.23 -19.01
N SER A 106 0.77 -32.86 -18.63
CA SER A 106 0.75 -34.18 -18.04
C SER A 106 1.29 -35.15 -19.09
N SER A 107 2.58 -35.43 -18.99
CA SER A 107 3.11 -36.74 -19.32
C SER A 107 3.20 -37.51 -18.00
N PHE A 108 2.50 -38.63 -17.98
CA PHE A 108 2.39 -39.62 -16.91
C PHE A 108 3.73 -39.89 -16.21
N ASP A 109 3.79 -39.92 -14.88
CA ASP A 109 3.69 -41.17 -14.12
C ASP A 109 3.68 -40.95 -12.59
N ALA A 110 3.21 -41.97 -11.87
CA ALA A 110 2.80 -41.98 -10.48
C ALA A 110 3.91 -41.92 -9.41
N ASN A 111 3.46 -41.58 -8.19
CA ASN A 111 4.09 -41.76 -6.87
C ASN A 111 5.34 -40.95 -6.52
N LYS A 112 5.22 -39.99 -5.58
CA LYS A 112 5.80 -40.14 -4.23
C LYS A 112 5.30 -39.08 -3.24
N GLU A 113 5.30 -39.50 -1.99
CA GLU A 113 4.75 -38.93 -0.77
C GLU A 113 5.21 -37.51 -0.39
N ASN A 114 4.24 -36.79 0.18
CA ASN A 114 4.31 -35.86 1.31
C ASN A 114 5.71 -35.56 1.90
N SER A 115 6.21 -34.35 1.71
CA SER A 115 7.11 -33.71 2.67
C SER A 115 6.90 -32.20 2.71
N SER A 116 6.40 -31.73 3.85
CA SER A 116 6.49 -30.35 4.31
C SER A 116 7.94 -29.87 4.25
N CYS A 117 8.19 -28.76 3.58
CA CYS A 117 9.39 -27.96 3.81
C CYS A 117 8.97 -26.49 3.78
N GLU A 118 8.70 -25.98 4.98
CA GLU A 118 9.04 -24.59 5.28
C GLU A 118 10.56 -24.44 5.10
N GLU A 119 10.96 -23.25 4.69
CA GLU A 119 12.36 -22.79 4.65
C GLU A 119 13.18 -23.26 3.43
N ASP A 120 13.11 -22.48 2.36
CA ASP A 120 14.33 -22.13 1.64
C ASP A 120 14.30 -20.63 1.32
N THR A 121 15.07 -19.92 2.11
CA THR A 121 15.26 -18.48 2.05
C THR A 121 16.17 -18.15 0.85
N TYR A 122 15.88 -17.02 0.21
CA TYR A 122 16.91 -16.12 -0.37
C TYR A 122 17.52 -16.41 -1.75
N SER A 123 17.18 -17.49 -2.47
CA SER A 123 17.79 -17.67 -3.81
C SER A 123 17.01 -16.96 -4.92
N MET A 124 17.63 -15.95 -5.56
CA MET A 124 17.25 -15.31 -6.84
C MET A 124 15.98 -14.44 -6.79
N PHE A 125 15.97 -13.11 -6.84
CA PHE A 125 16.82 -12.17 -7.59
C PHE A 125 17.27 -12.67 -8.98
N ALA A 126 16.46 -13.50 -9.63
CA ALA A 126 16.47 -13.61 -11.09
C ALA A 126 15.50 -12.51 -11.58
N MET A 127 15.94 -11.28 -11.81
CA MET A 127 16.67 -10.89 -13.04
C MET A 127 16.13 -11.63 -14.26
N SER A 128 14.92 -11.24 -14.65
CA SER A 128 14.53 -11.24 -16.06
C SER A 128 14.29 -9.79 -16.43
N ASP A 129 15.40 -9.09 -16.72
CA ASP A 129 15.40 -7.99 -17.68
C ASP A 129 15.07 -8.63 -19.03
N ASP A 130 13.84 -8.48 -19.49
CA ASP A 130 13.47 -8.47 -20.91
C ASP A 130 12.00 -8.05 -21.01
N ASP A 131 11.79 -6.79 -21.41
CA ASP A 131 10.83 -6.33 -22.42
C ASP A 131 10.55 -4.83 -22.23
N GLU A 132 11.46 -4.04 -22.80
CA GLU A 132 11.19 -2.65 -23.20
C GLU A 132 10.11 -2.66 -24.30
N ASP A 133 8.83 -2.71 -23.91
CA ASP A 133 7.74 -2.24 -24.76
C ASP A 133 7.09 -1.00 -24.16
N SER A 134 7.08 0.05 -24.97
CA SER A 134 6.64 1.41 -24.66
C SER A 134 5.12 1.55 -24.44
N SER A 135 4.41 0.43 -24.24
CA SER A 135 3.00 0.36 -23.84
C SER A 135 2.69 -0.59 -22.67
N ASN A 136 3.71 -1.06 -21.93
CA ASN A 136 3.60 -2.04 -20.83
C ASN A 136 3.18 -1.45 -19.47
N GLN A 137 2.05 -0.72 -19.39
CA GLN A 137 1.53 -0.35 -18.07
C GLN A 137 1.02 -1.60 -17.32
N THR A 138 1.64 -1.91 -16.18
CA THR A 138 1.15 -3.00 -15.33
C THR A 138 -0.23 -2.66 -14.75
N GLU A 139 -1.00 -3.67 -14.33
CA GLU A 139 -2.26 -3.46 -13.61
C GLU A 139 -2.11 -2.52 -12.41
N LEU A 140 -0.95 -2.61 -11.73
CA LEU A 140 -0.58 -1.71 -10.64
C LEU A 140 -0.36 -0.28 -11.15
N ASP A 141 0.41 -0.06 -12.22
CA ASP A 141 0.65 1.30 -12.75
C ASP A 141 -0.66 1.98 -13.17
N ILE A 142 -1.59 1.21 -13.77
CA ILE A 142 -2.92 1.75 -14.07
C ILE A 142 -3.64 2.10 -12.77
N TYR A 143 -3.63 1.23 -11.76
CA TYR A 143 -4.28 1.53 -10.47
C TYR A 143 -3.70 2.78 -9.77
N LEU A 144 -2.38 2.96 -9.82
CA LEU A 144 -1.68 4.07 -9.18
C LEU A 144 -1.95 5.42 -9.85
N THR A 145 -2.23 5.41 -11.16
CA THR A 145 -2.54 6.62 -11.96
C THR A 145 -4.03 6.92 -12.03
N ASP A 146 -4.87 5.94 -11.73
CA ASP A 146 -6.32 6.04 -11.72
C ASP A 146 -6.85 7.08 -10.71
N ARG A 147 -8.06 7.57 -10.98
CA ARG A 147 -8.73 8.56 -10.14
C ARG A 147 -9.14 7.92 -8.80
N ARG A 148 -9.27 8.78 -7.80
CA ARG A 148 -9.81 8.37 -6.50
C ARG A 148 -11.29 8.06 -6.64
N HIS A 149 -11.70 6.95 -6.02
CA HIS A 149 -13.10 6.67 -5.79
C HIS A 149 -13.67 7.73 -4.84
N LYS A 150 -14.74 8.40 -5.28
CA LYS A 150 -15.39 9.46 -4.51
C LYS A 150 -16.60 8.86 -3.79
N VAL A 151 -16.52 8.81 -2.47
CA VAL A 151 -17.65 8.40 -1.63
C VAL A 151 -18.38 9.66 -1.17
N PRO A 152 -19.70 9.78 -1.37
CA PRO A 152 -20.52 10.83 -0.78
C PRO A 152 -20.34 10.90 0.73
N ARG A 153 -20.50 12.08 1.33
CA ARG A 153 -20.22 12.27 2.76
C ARG A 153 -21.17 11.43 3.62
N GLU A 154 -22.39 11.28 3.16
CA GLU A 154 -23.49 10.56 3.79
C GLU A 154 -23.20 9.04 3.85
N GLU A 155 -22.49 8.53 2.84
CA GLU A 155 -22.17 7.11 2.68
C GLU A 155 -20.79 6.73 3.23
N MET A 156 -20.01 7.72 3.69
CA MET A 156 -18.64 7.51 4.18
C MET A 156 -18.56 6.51 5.34
N ALA A 157 -19.57 6.51 6.20
CA ALA A 157 -19.65 5.62 7.37
C ALA A 157 -20.05 4.19 7.00
N SER A 158 -20.80 4.01 5.91
CA SER A 158 -21.28 2.71 5.43
C SER A 158 -20.43 2.14 4.30
N PHE A 159 -19.36 2.83 3.90
CA PHE A 159 -18.48 2.37 2.83
C PHE A 159 -17.72 1.11 3.26
N ASP A 160 -18.02 0.00 2.59
CA ASP A 160 -17.32 -1.26 2.74
C ASP A 160 -16.17 -1.36 1.73
N LEU A 161 -14.96 -1.23 2.24
CA LEU A 161 -13.74 -1.29 1.45
C LEU A 161 -13.53 -2.67 0.79
N LEU A 162 -13.83 -3.76 1.51
CA LEU A 162 -13.60 -5.11 1.00
C LEU A 162 -14.63 -5.44 -0.07
N LYS A 163 -15.89 -5.08 0.15
CA LYS A 163 -16.94 -5.20 -0.86
C LYS A 163 -16.60 -4.41 -2.12
N TRP A 164 -16.08 -3.19 -1.99
CA TRP A 164 -15.64 -2.39 -3.15
C TRP A 164 -14.57 -3.13 -3.97
N TRP A 165 -13.56 -3.69 -3.29
CA TRP A 165 -12.51 -4.45 -3.96
C TRP A 165 -13.07 -5.67 -4.70
N ILE A 166 -14.01 -6.39 -4.08
CA ILE A 166 -14.68 -7.55 -4.70
C ILE A 166 -15.49 -7.11 -5.93
N ASP A 167 -16.36 -6.11 -5.80
CA ASP A 167 -17.32 -5.75 -6.84
C ASP A 167 -16.66 -5.04 -8.04
N GLU A 168 -15.69 -4.16 -7.80
CA GLU A 168 -15.03 -3.37 -8.87
C GLU A 168 -13.84 -4.08 -9.52
N MET A 169 -13.11 -4.97 -8.82
CA MET A 169 -11.99 -5.69 -9.42
C MET A 169 -12.37 -7.06 -10.00
N ALA A 170 -13.49 -7.66 -9.61
CA ALA A 170 -13.93 -8.96 -10.14
C ALA A 170 -14.12 -8.99 -11.67
N PRO A 171 -14.62 -7.93 -12.35
CA PRO A 171 -14.79 -7.96 -13.79
C PRO A 171 -13.52 -7.62 -14.58
N THR A 172 -12.56 -6.87 -14.01
CA THR A 172 -11.48 -6.25 -14.81
C THR A 172 -10.06 -6.69 -14.45
N ARG A 173 -9.77 -7.23 -13.27
CA ARG A 173 -8.37 -7.50 -12.83
C ARG A 173 -8.28 -8.66 -11.84
N GLN A 174 -8.24 -9.88 -12.38
CA GLN A 174 -8.17 -11.13 -11.61
C GLN A 174 -6.90 -11.27 -10.74
N ARG A 175 -5.84 -10.50 -10.97
CA ARG A 175 -4.54 -10.69 -10.28
C ARG A 175 -4.47 -10.02 -8.90
N ALA A 176 -5.05 -8.84 -8.71
CA ALA A 176 -5.03 -8.13 -7.42
C ALA A 176 -5.85 -8.82 -6.32
N MET A 177 -6.90 -9.56 -6.69
CA MET A 177 -7.80 -10.25 -5.74
C MET A 177 -7.14 -11.44 -5.02
N SER A 178 -6.07 -12.00 -5.59
CA SER A 178 -5.27 -13.04 -4.92
C SER A 178 -4.50 -12.53 -3.69
N MET A 179 -4.39 -11.21 -3.52
CA MET A 179 -3.70 -10.59 -2.38
C MET A 179 -4.61 -10.38 -1.15
N VAL A 180 -5.92 -10.59 -1.29
CA VAL A 180 -6.93 -10.25 -0.24
C VAL A 180 -7.65 -11.50 0.29
N GLN A 181 -7.37 -12.69 -0.26
CA GLN A 181 -7.94 -13.95 0.20
C GLN A 181 -6.99 -14.67 1.15
N GLU A 182 -7.19 -14.45 2.45
CA GLU A 182 -6.99 -15.46 3.50
C GLU A 182 -8.33 -15.72 4.19
#